data_AF-A2E7A0-F1
#
_entry.id   AF-A2E7A0-F1
#
_cell.length_a   1.000
_cell.length_b   1.000
_cell.length_c   1.000
_cell.angle_alpha   90.00
_cell.angle_beta   90.00
_cell.angle_gamma   90.00
#
_symmetry.space_group_name_H-M   'P 1'
#
loop_
_entity.id
_entity.type
_entity.pdbx_description
1 polymer ?
#
loop_
_entity_poly.entity_id
_entity_poly.type
_entity_poly.pdbx_seq_one_letter_code
_entity_poly.pdbx_strand_id
1 'polypeptide(L)'
;MISDELVKERVTLLYKVLQENPEAVNEFYEKDAVLEIQFENNKTKTTEKYNETLVKGDHTVMRSDGIQIGNEITGHTSGYVKIEDKFYQSNEMFVFSASASPKVLYQSSFYAPVENPDWKPVEPPKPEPKPEPKPEPKKEPEQKPAEEVHDPSQLMYNRTILASNLTFGKETEIVRERFEKHFQVTKFCTSHGQTLVEFQNPADAIRVLERGNFNWAGRNIRIKGMPQGFTFDKKE
;
A
#
# COMPACT_ATOMS: atom_id res chain seq x y z
N MET A 1 -9.44 -4.40 -2.09
CA MET A 1 -9.16 -5.19 -0.88
C MET A 1 -8.52 -4.38 0.26
N ILE A 2 -8.00 -3.16 0.03
CA ILE A 2 -7.49 -2.30 1.13
C ILE A 2 -8.64 -1.81 2.05
N SER A 3 -9.87 -1.78 1.54
CA SER A 3 -11.03 -1.19 2.21
C SER A 3 -11.58 -2.02 3.37
N ASP A 4 -11.61 -3.36 3.28
CA ASP A 4 -12.24 -4.21 4.31
C ASP A 4 -11.46 -4.18 5.63
N GLU A 5 -10.13 -4.35 5.56
CA GLU A 5 -9.25 -4.29 6.73
C GLU A 5 -9.26 -2.90 7.36
N LEU A 6 -9.25 -1.85 6.53
CA LEU A 6 -9.31 -0.47 7.00
C LEU A 6 -10.64 -0.18 7.72
N VAL A 7 -11.78 -0.59 7.17
CA VAL A 7 -13.09 -0.45 7.85
C VAL A 7 -13.06 -1.17 9.19
N LYS A 8 -12.59 -2.42 9.22
CA LYS A 8 -12.49 -3.20 10.47
C LYS A 8 -11.63 -2.52 11.52
N GLU A 9 -10.43 -2.08 11.13
CA GLU A 9 -9.47 -1.42 12.01
C GLU A 9 -10.07 -0.13 12.58
N ARG A 10 -10.66 0.72 11.73
CA ARG A 10 -11.22 2.00 12.17
C ARG A 10 -12.42 1.82 13.09
N VAL A 11 -13.35 0.90 12.78
CA VAL A 11 -14.51 0.62 13.65
C VAL A 11 -14.06 0.02 14.98
N THR A 12 -13.10 -0.90 14.97
CA THR A 12 -12.56 -1.49 16.21
C THR A 12 -11.88 -0.43 17.08
N LEU A 13 -11.10 0.46 16.48
CA LEU A 13 -10.45 1.56 17.19
C LEU A 13 -11.47 2.55 17.76
N LEU A 14 -12.51 2.91 17.00
CA LEU A 14 -13.59 3.78 17.47
C LEU A 14 -14.25 3.21 18.73
N TYR A 15 -14.59 1.91 18.73
CA TYR A 15 -15.22 1.29 19.89
C TYR A 15 -14.30 1.12 21.08
N LYS A 16 -13.02 0.85 20.84
CA LYS A 16 -12.01 0.87 21.91
C LYS A 16 -11.92 2.25 22.56
N VAL A 17 -11.88 3.32 21.77
CA VAL A 17 -11.86 4.70 22.30
C VAL A 17 -13.16 5.04 23.01
N LEU A 18 -14.32 4.62 22.49
CA LEU A 18 -15.60 4.81 23.18
C LEU A 18 -15.60 4.18 24.58
N GLN A 19 -14.96 3.02 24.74
CA GLN A 19 -14.85 2.32 26.03
C GLN A 19 -13.84 2.98 26.98
N GLU A 20 -12.67 3.37 26.47
CA GLU A 20 -11.57 3.90 27.28
C GLU A 20 -11.71 5.40 27.59
N ASN A 21 -12.20 6.20 26.62
CA ASN A 21 -12.35 7.65 26.70
C ASN A 21 -13.53 8.14 25.83
N PRO A 22 -14.78 8.09 26.33
CA PRO A 22 -15.97 8.44 25.55
C PRO A 22 -15.97 9.84 24.94
N GLU A 23 -15.33 10.81 25.58
CA GLU A 23 -15.27 12.20 25.08
C GLU A 23 -14.39 12.33 23.83
N ALA A 24 -13.35 11.49 23.70
CA ALA A 24 -12.48 11.47 22.52
C ALA A 24 -13.16 10.84 21.30
N VAL A 25 -14.31 10.18 21.44
CA VAL A 25 -15.02 9.59 20.29
C VAL A 25 -15.42 10.65 19.27
N ASN A 26 -15.65 11.89 19.72
CA ASN A 26 -16.00 13.01 18.83
C ASN A 26 -14.89 13.33 17.82
N GLU A 27 -13.63 12.96 18.10
CA GLU A 27 -12.50 13.15 17.17
C GLU A 27 -12.56 12.22 15.95
N PHE A 28 -13.32 11.12 16.04
CA PHE A 28 -13.52 10.17 14.96
C PHE A 28 -14.55 10.63 13.93
N TYR A 29 -15.37 11.63 14.26
CA TYR A 29 -16.41 12.14 13.37
C TYR A 29 -15.96 13.43 12.70
N GLU A 30 -16.39 13.63 11.46
CA GLU A 30 -16.30 14.95 10.85
C GLU A 30 -17.30 15.91 11.48
N LYS A 31 -17.05 17.20 11.26
CA LYS A 31 -18.05 18.23 11.52
C LYS A 31 -19.29 17.93 10.66
N ASP A 32 -20.46 17.99 11.27
CA ASP A 32 -21.76 17.73 10.63
C ASP A 32 -21.99 16.25 10.23
N ALA A 33 -21.20 15.32 10.77
CA ALA A 33 -21.46 13.90 10.58
C ALA A 33 -22.80 13.47 11.21
N VAL A 34 -23.41 12.45 10.63
CA VAL A 34 -24.74 12.00 11.07
C VAL A 34 -24.62 10.62 11.71
N LEU A 35 -25.14 10.50 12.93
CA LEU A 35 -25.30 9.22 13.61
C LEU A 35 -26.80 8.87 13.71
N GLU A 36 -27.17 7.74 13.13
CA GLU A 36 -28.49 7.13 13.24
C GLU A 36 -28.40 5.83 14.03
N ILE A 37 -29.14 5.75 15.13
CA ILE A 37 -29.21 4.52 15.93
C ILE A 37 -30.63 4.05 16.00
N GLN A 38 -30.80 2.77 15.69
CA GLN A 38 -32.00 2.00 15.95
C GLN A 38 -31.66 0.91 16.96
N PHE A 39 -32.30 0.97 18.11
CA PHE A 39 -32.14 0.02 19.20
C PHE A 39 -33.46 -0.72 19.42
N GLU A 40 -33.48 -2.02 19.15
CA GLU A 40 -34.70 -2.83 19.15
C GLU A 40 -35.78 -2.28 18.20
N ASN A 41 -37.05 -2.34 18.60
CA ASN A 41 -38.20 -1.82 17.86
C ASN A 41 -38.41 -0.30 18.09
N ASN A 42 -37.43 0.41 18.66
CA ASN A 42 -37.58 1.84 18.93
C ASN A 42 -37.32 2.70 17.69
N LYS A 43 -37.85 3.92 17.73
CA LYS A 43 -37.66 4.93 16.68
C LYS A 43 -36.17 5.27 16.52
N THR A 44 -35.75 5.47 15.28
CA THR A 44 -34.43 5.99 14.93
C THR A 44 -34.17 7.31 15.64
N LYS A 45 -33.01 7.43 16.29
CA LYS A 45 -32.49 8.69 16.84
C LYS A 45 -31.37 9.19 15.94
N THR A 46 -31.50 10.42 15.44
CA THR A 46 -30.47 11.13 14.67
C THR A 46 -29.83 12.21 15.54
N THR A 47 -28.51 12.32 15.56
CA THR A 47 -27.78 13.24 16.46
C THR A 47 -26.36 13.53 15.97
N GLU A 48 -25.80 14.64 16.47
CA GLU A 48 -24.37 14.99 16.39
C GLU A 48 -23.64 14.76 17.73
N LYS A 49 -24.37 14.37 18.78
CA LYS A 49 -23.82 14.08 20.11
C LYS A 49 -23.46 12.61 20.24
N TYR A 50 -22.30 12.24 19.69
CA TYR A 50 -21.89 10.84 19.52
C TYR A 50 -21.60 10.13 20.85
N ASN A 51 -20.82 10.76 21.74
CA ASN A 51 -20.49 10.22 23.07
C ASN A 51 -21.72 9.94 23.96
N GLU A 52 -22.78 10.73 23.82
CA GLU A 52 -24.05 10.57 24.55
C GLU A 52 -24.96 9.49 23.94
N THR A 53 -24.83 9.22 22.64
CA THR A 53 -25.83 8.44 21.90
C THR A 53 -25.33 7.07 21.46
N LEU A 54 -24.03 6.93 21.16
CA LEU A 54 -23.45 5.62 20.86
C LEU A 54 -23.70 4.64 22.01
N VAL A 55 -24.04 3.42 21.63
CA VAL A 55 -24.31 2.34 22.56
C VAL A 55 -23.01 1.98 23.29
N LYS A 56 -23.01 2.15 24.62
CA LYS A 56 -21.88 1.79 25.48
C LYS A 56 -21.96 0.30 25.82
N GLY A 57 -20.87 -0.41 25.62
CA GLY A 57 -20.78 -1.86 25.86
C GLY A 57 -19.52 -2.45 25.25
N ASP A 58 -19.33 -3.75 25.43
CA ASP A 58 -18.23 -4.48 24.80
C ASP A 58 -18.61 -4.84 23.37
N HIS A 59 -18.11 -4.06 22.41
CA HIS A 59 -18.36 -4.27 20.98
C HIS A 59 -17.38 -5.29 20.40
N THR A 60 -17.88 -6.19 19.57
CA THR A 60 -17.09 -7.17 18.82
C THR A 60 -17.46 -7.13 17.34
N VAL A 61 -16.54 -6.69 16.49
CA VAL A 61 -16.71 -6.68 15.04
C VAL A 61 -16.32 -8.05 14.46
N MET A 62 -17.28 -8.78 13.89
CA MET A 62 -17.06 -10.12 13.35
C MET A 62 -16.77 -10.11 11.85
N ARG A 63 -17.58 -9.39 11.09
CA ARG A 63 -17.41 -9.22 9.64
C ARG A 63 -17.38 -7.75 9.31
N SER A 64 -16.63 -7.46 8.27
CA SER A 64 -16.47 -6.13 7.73
C SER A 64 -16.24 -6.26 6.23
N ASP A 65 -16.95 -5.45 5.47
CA ASP A 65 -16.73 -5.23 4.05
C ASP A 65 -16.65 -3.74 3.80
N GLY A 66 -15.84 -3.35 2.83
CA GLY A 66 -15.62 -1.96 2.51
C GLY A 66 -15.46 -1.77 1.01
N ILE A 67 -16.00 -0.67 0.50
CA ILE A 67 -15.76 -0.20 -0.86
C ILE A 67 -15.36 1.27 -0.81
N GLN A 68 -14.31 1.62 -1.54
CA GLN A 68 -13.94 3.01 -1.74
C GLN A 68 -14.62 3.53 -3.01
N ILE A 69 -15.37 4.63 -2.88
CA ILE A 69 -16.04 5.32 -3.97
C ILE A 69 -15.56 6.76 -3.98
N GLY A 70 -14.66 7.08 -4.91
CA GLY A 70 -14.02 8.40 -4.96
C GLY A 70 -13.24 8.70 -3.67
N ASN A 71 -13.66 9.76 -2.97
CA ASN A 71 -13.04 10.24 -1.74
C ASN A 71 -13.74 9.72 -0.46
N GLU A 72 -14.58 8.70 -0.59
CA GLU A 72 -15.31 8.11 0.52
C GLU A 72 -15.08 6.61 0.59
N ILE A 73 -15.14 6.06 1.79
CA ILE A 73 -15.09 4.62 2.04
C ILE A 73 -16.42 4.25 2.70
N THR A 74 -17.24 3.49 1.99
CA THR A 74 -18.46 2.91 2.56
C THR A 74 -18.12 1.54 3.11
N GLY A 75 -18.36 1.35 4.40
CA GLY A 75 -18.13 0.10 5.10
C GLY A 75 -19.42 -0.44 5.67
N HIS A 76 -19.58 -1.76 5.63
CA HIS A 76 -20.58 -2.47 6.40
C HIS A 76 -19.88 -3.35 7.43
N THR A 77 -20.40 -3.37 8.64
CA THR A 77 -19.90 -4.23 9.70
C THR A 77 -21.03 -4.94 10.39
N SER A 78 -20.78 -6.19 10.77
CA SER A 78 -21.70 -6.96 11.61
C SER A 78 -20.95 -7.59 12.76
N GLY A 79 -21.63 -7.65 13.90
CA GLY A 79 -21.01 -8.02 15.16
C GLY A 79 -22.03 -8.18 16.27
N TYR A 80 -21.54 -8.03 17.49
CA TYR A 80 -22.38 -7.97 18.68
C TYR A 80 -21.87 -6.90 19.63
N VAL A 81 -22.78 -6.36 20.44
CA VAL A 81 -22.45 -5.55 21.60
C VAL A 81 -23.02 -6.23 22.84
N LYS A 82 -22.17 -6.40 23.86
CA LYS A 82 -22.61 -6.82 25.19
C LYS A 82 -22.87 -5.58 26.04
N ILE A 83 -24.10 -5.43 26.52
CA ILE A 83 -24.52 -4.34 27.41
C ILE A 83 -25.02 -5.01 28.68
N GLU A 84 -24.31 -4.79 29.78
CA GLU A 84 -24.54 -5.53 31.03
C GLU A 84 -24.47 -7.05 30.75
N ASP A 85 -25.54 -7.81 31.03
CA ASP A 85 -25.62 -9.26 30.78
C ASP A 85 -26.42 -9.62 29.52
N LYS A 86 -26.75 -8.63 28.68
CA LYS A 86 -27.52 -8.83 27.44
C LYS A 86 -26.63 -8.66 26.21
N PHE A 87 -26.93 -9.45 25.18
CA PHE A 87 -26.26 -9.38 23.90
C PHE A 87 -27.21 -8.83 22.84
N TYR A 88 -26.66 -7.96 21.99
CA TYR A 88 -27.36 -7.44 20.84
C TYR A 88 -26.52 -7.70 19.61
N GLN A 89 -27.12 -8.26 18.56
CA GLN A 89 -26.52 -8.30 17.25
C GLN A 89 -26.45 -6.88 16.71
N SER A 90 -25.25 -6.44 16.34
CA SER A 90 -25.04 -5.16 15.67
C SER A 90 -24.91 -5.37 14.16
N ASN A 91 -25.59 -4.52 13.42
CA ASN A 91 -25.51 -4.42 11.99
C ASN A 91 -25.37 -2.94 11.63
N GLU A 92 -24.23 -2.56 11.08
CA GLU A 92 -23.82 -1.16 11.04
C GLU A 92 -23.24 -0.78 9.69
N MET A 93 -23.60 0.40 9.22
CA MET A 93 -23.07 1.00 8.02
C MET A 93 -22.30 2.27 8.39
N PHE A 94 -21.10 2.39 7.86
CA PHE A 94 -20.22 3.53 8.02
C PHE A 94 -19.90 4.15 6.67
N VAL A 95 -19.80 5.47 6.63
CA VAL A 95 -19.16 6.19 5.52
C VAL A 95 -18.03 7.00 6.14
N PHE A 96 -16.81 6.76 5.67
CA PHE A 96 -15.61 7.48 6.10
C PHE A 96 -15.09 8.40 5.00
N SER A 97 -14.42 9.48 5.38
CA SER A 97 -13.57 10.24 4.47
C SER A 97 -12.34 9.41 4.06
N ALA A 98 -12.01 9.35 2.77
CA ALA A 98 -10.81 8.67 2.26
C ALA A 98 -9.58 9.58 2.39
N SER A 99 -9.21 9.90 3.63
CA SER A 99 -8.03 10.72 3.96
C SER A 99 -6.97 9.90 4.70
N ALA A 100 -5.82 10.50 5.01
CA ALA A 100 -4.78 9.86 5.83
C ALA A 100 -5.25 9.54 7.27
N SER A 101 -6.31 10.21 7.75
CA SER A 101 -6.98 9.89 9.01
C SER A 101 -8.50 9.84 8.77
N PRO A 102 -9.03 8.69 8.30
CA PRO A 102 -10.43 8.56 7.92
C PRO A 102 -11.38 8.90 9.06
N LYS A 103 -12.27 9.87 8.84
CA LYS A 103 -13.28 10.28 9.82
C LYS A 103 -14.67 9.86 9.36
N VAL A 104 -15.54 9.52 10.31
CA VAL A 104 -16.93 9.14 10.06
C VAL A 104 -17.69 10.36 9.55
N LEU A 105 -18.28 10.22 8.37
CA LEU A 105 -19.22 11.16 7.74
C LEU A 105 -20.67 10.76 8.07
N TYR A 106 -20.93 9.46 8.10
CA TYR A 106 -22.23 8.90 8.40
C TYR A 106 -22.06 7.55 9.10
N GLN A 107 -22.87 7.29 10.13
CA GLN A 107 -23.01 5.99 10.76
C GLN A 107 -24.49 5.67 10.95
N SER A 108 -24.89 4.47 10.54
CA SER A 108 -26.17 3.88 10.89
C SER A 108 -25.92 2.58 11.65
N SER A 109 -26.49 2.44 12.84
CA SER A 109 -26.34 1.24 13.65
C SER A 109 -27.71 0.67 14.03
N PHE A 110 -27.91 -0.60 13.72
CA PHE A 110 -29.07 -1.38 14.12
C PHE A 110 -28.66 -2.44 15.15
N TYR A 111 -29.33 -2.43 16.30
CA TYR A 111 -29.10 -3.37 17.39
C TYR A 111 -30.35 -4.21 17.65
N ALA A 112 -30.26 -5.52 17.45
CA ALA A 112 -31.32 -6.48 17.74
C ALA A 112 -30.94 -7.39 18.91
N PRO A 113 -31.82 -7.62 19.90
CA PRO A 113 -31.51 -8.49 21.02
C PRO A 113 -31.35 -9.93 20.53
N VAL A 114 -30.35 -10.64 21.05
CA VAL A 114 -30.13 -12.06 20.75
C VAL A 114 -29.98 -12.85 22.04
N GLU A 115 -30.67 -13.99 22.11
CA GLU A 115 -30.53 -14.90 23.24
C GLU A 115 -29.26 -15.71 23.06
N ASN A 116 -28.32 -15.53 24.00
CA ASN A 116 -27.12 -16.35 24.16
C ASN A 116 -26.43 -16.66 22.81
N PRO A 117 -25.81 -15.66 22.16
CA PRO A 117 -25.14 -15.88 20.90
C PRO A 117 -24.18 -17.05 21.09
N ASP A 118 -24.27 -18.06 20.23
CA ASP A 118 -23.48 -19.29 20.27
C ASP A 118 -22.02 -18.92 19.92
N TRP A 119 -21.38 -18.22 20.84
CA TRP A 119 -20.14 -17.50 20.67
C TRP A 119 -19.08 -18.25 21.43
N LYS A 120 -18.13 -18.77 20.67
CA LYS A 120 -16.81 -19.02 21.22
C LYS A 120 -16.04 -17.72 21.02
N PRO A 121 -15.45 -17.14 22.07
CA PRO A 121 -14.37 -16.18 21.88
C PRO A 121 -13.46 -16.80 20.84
N VAL A 122 -13.20 -16.05 19.76
CA VAL A 122 -11.99 -16.32 19.01
C VAL A 122 -10.91 -16.07 20.04
N GLU A 123 -10.35 -17.14 20.61
CA GLU A 123 -9.24 -17.03 21.53
C GLU A 123 -8.25 -16.06 20.86
N PRO A 124 -7.72 -15.06 21.60
CA PRO A 124 -6.68 -14.23 21.03
C PRO A 124 -5.68 -15.20 20.40
N PRO A 125 -5.34 -15.03 19.11
CA PRO A 125 -4.45 -15.96 18.44
C PRO A 125 -3.28 -16.15 19.39
N LYS A 126 -3.05 -17.42 19.79
CA LYS A 126 -1.96 -17.76 20.70
C LYS A 126 -0.76 -16.95 20.21
N PRO A 127 -0.06 -16.22 21.10
CA PRO A 127 1.06 -15.39 20.70
C PRO A 127 1.89 -16.23 19.76
N GLU A 128 1.99 -15.80 18.50
CA GLU A 128 2.79 -16.51 17.52
C GLU A 128 4.12 -16.78 18.20
N PRO A 129 4.66 -18.01 18.11
CA PRO A 129 5.96 -18.30 18.69
C PRO A 129 6.88 -17.15 18.28
N LYS A 130 7.51 -16.50 19.27
CA LYS A 130 8.46 -15.41 19.04
C LYS A 130 9.25 -15.80 17.79
N PRO A 131 9.26 -14.95 16.75
CA PRO A 131 9.95 -15.28 15.52
C PRO A 131 11.32 -15.81 15.94
N GLU A 132 11.65 -17.05 15.52
CA GLU A 132 13.01 -17.52 15.67
C GLU A 132 13.92 -16.39 15.18
N PRO A 133 15.03 -16.11 15.88
CA PRO A 133 15.93 -15.04 15.47
C PRO A 133 16.14 -15.17 13.97
N LYS A 134 15.69 -14.16 13.21
CA LYS A 134 15.83 -14.16 11.75
C LYS A 134 17.29 -14.55 11.51
N PRO A 135 17.57 -15.57 10.67
CA PRO A 135 18.94 -15.88 10.31
C PRO A 135 19.60 -14.55 9.92
N GLU A 136 20.77 -14.28 10.51
CA GLU A 136 21.53 -13.07 10.20
C GLU A 136 21.48 -12.86 8.68
N PRO A 137 21.20 -11.64 8.21
CA PRO A 137 21.15 -11.38 6.78
C PRO A 137 22.42 -11.96 6.17
N LYS A 138 22.26 -13.02 5.37
CA LYS A 138 23.36 -13.55 4.56
C LYS A 138 23.93 -12.33 3.86
N LYS A 139 25.23 -12.06 4.09
CA LYS A 139 25.94 -10.98 3.41
C LYS A 139 25.49 -11.01 1.96
N GLU A 140 24.91 -9.90 1.50
CA GLU A 140 24.56 -9.77 0.09
C GLU A 140 25.80 -10.18 -0.71
N PRO A 141 25.66 -11.03 -1.74
CA PRO A 141 26.80 -11.39 -2.56
C PRO A 141 27.45 -10.10 -3.05
N GLU A 142 28.76 -9.96 -2.81
CA GLU A 142 29.52 -8.79 -3.26
C GLU A 142 29.20 -8.53 -4.73
N GLN A 143 28.57 -7.38 -5.00
CA GLN A 143 28.28 -6.98 -6.36
C GLN A 143 29.62 -6.78 -7.07
N LYS A 144 29.89 -7.61 -8.07
CA LYS A 144 31.04 -7.39 -8.94
C LYS A 144 30.81 -6.07 -9.70
N PRO A 145 31.83 -5.21 -9.81
CA PRO A 145 31.75 -4.02 -10.65
C PRO A 145 31.35 -4.40 -12.09
N ALA A 146 30.54 -3.57 -12.74
CA ALA A 146 30.20 -3.78 -14.14
C ALA A 146 31.47 -3.69 -15.01
N GLU A 147 31.61 -4.61 -15.97
CA GLU A 147 32.74 -4.66 -16.89
C GLU A 147 32.50 -3.72 -18.08
N GLU A 148 33.47 -2.87 -18.40
CA GLU A 148 33.45 -2.09 -19.64
C GLU A 148 33.89 -2.97 -20.81
N VAL A 149 33.06 -3.07 -21.84
CA VAL A 149 33.39 -3.75 -23.08
C VAL A 149 33.47 -2.77 -24.23
N HIS A 150 34.33 -3.04 -25.22
CA HIS A 150 34.48 -2.20 -26.40
C HIS A 150 33.61 -2.65 -27.58
N ASP A 151 33.16 -3.90 -27.58
CA ASP A 151 32.35 -4.47 -28.66
C ASP A 151 30.92 -4.76 -28.15
N PRO A 152 29.88 -4.12 -28.72
CA PRO A 152 28.48 -4.43 -28.43
C PRO A 152 28.12 -5.91 -28.56
N SER A 153 28.81 -6.68 -29.39
CA SER A 153 28.55 -8.12 -29.57
C SER A 153 28.83 -8.95 -28.32
N GLN A 154 29.56 -8.39 -27.34
CA GLN A 154 29.84 -9.02 -26.05
C GLN A 154 28.70 -8.89 -25.04
N LEU A 155 27.64 -8.16 -25.41
CA LEU A 155 26.44 -7.93 -24.60
C LEU A 155 25.29 -8.86 -25.00
N MET A 156 24.45 -9.23 -24.04
CA MET A 156 23.24 -10.02 -24.24
C MET A 156 22.05 -9.13 -24.62
N TYR A 157 21.65 -9.16 -25.90
CA TYR A 157 20.60 -8.30 -26.46
C TYR A 157 19.31 -8.22 -25.61
N ASN A 158 18.85 -9.34 -25.03
CA ASN A 158 17.60 -9.42 -24.27
C ASN A 158 17.71 -8.88 -22.83
N ARG A 159 18.90 -8.47 -22.42
CA ARG A 159 19.18 -7.85 -21.11
C ARG A 159 19.85 -6.49 -21.26
N THR A 160 19.96 -5.98 -22.48
CA THR A 160 20.68 -4.75 -22.76
C THR A 160 19.74 -3.66 -23.24
N ILE A 161 19.87 -2.49 -22.64
CA ILE A 161 19.23 -1.26 -23.12
C ILE A 161 20.25 -0.37 -23.81
N LEU A 162 19.76 0.49 -24.69
CA LEU A 162 20.48 1.60 -25.30
C LEU A 162 20.02 2.92 -24.67
N ALA A 163 20.92 3.58 -23.96
CA ALA A 163 20.81 4.97 -23.57
C ALA A 163 21.48 5.85 -24.64
N SER A 164 20.78 6.87 -25.12
CA SER A 164 21.25 7.76 -26.18
C SER A 164 20.93 9.22 -25.87
N ASN A 165 21.52 10.13 -26.65
CA ASN A 165 21.50 11.58 -26.41
C ASN A 165 22.36 12.02 -25.20
N LEU A 166 23.38 11.22 -24.87
CA LEU A 166 24.37 11.57 -23.87
C LEU A 166 25.38 12.54 -24.47
N THR A 167 25.94 13.40 -23.62
CA THR A 167 27.11 14.21 -23.94
C THR A 167 28.36 13.33 -23.96
N PHE A 168 29.36 13.75 -24.74
CA PHE A 168 30.59 12.98 -24.90
C PHE A 168 31.47 13.17 -23.67
N GLY A 169 31.86 12.08 -23.01
CA GLY A 169 32.76 12.09 -21.85
C GLY A 169 32.14 11.52 -20.58
N LYS A 170 32.31 12.24 -19.46
CA LYS A 170 32.04 11.77 -18.08
C LYS A 170 30.58 11.39 -17.81
N GLU A 171 29.62 11.79 -18.66
CA GLU A 171 28.22 11.44 -18.44
C GLU A 171 27.89 9.96 -18.64
N THR A 172 28.80 9.21 -19.26
CA THR A 172 28.73 7.75 -19.38
C THR A 172 28.75 7.05 -18.02
N GLU A 173 29.65 7.47 -17.13
CA GLU A 173 29.78 6.91 -15.77
C GLU A 173 28.51 7.19 -14.96
N ILE A 174 27.85 8.31 -15.22
CA ILE A 174 26.62 8.70 -14.53
C ILE A 174 25.44 7.81 -14.92
N VAL A 175 25.33 7.43 -16.20
CA VAL A 175 24.29 6.48 -16.64
C VAL A 175 24.50 5.15 -15.95
N ARG A 176 25.77 4.69 -15.85
CA ARG A 176 26.14 3.49 -15.12
C ARG A 176 25.74 3.59 -13.64
N GLU A 177 26.21 4.62 -12.92
CA GLU A 177 25.91 4.83 -11.50
C GLU A 177 24.41 4.90 -11.22
N ARG A 178 23.65 5.56 -12.09
CA ARG A 178 22.19 5.67 -11.97
C ARG A 178 21.52 4.31 -12.03
N PHE A 179 21.98 3.42 -12.90
CA PHE A 179 21.41 2.07 -13.02
C PHE A 179 21.94 1.12 -11.95
N GLU A 180 23.23 1.16 -11.63
CA GLU A 180 23.85 0.36 -10.56
C GLU A 180 23.21 0.61 -9.19
N LYS A 181 22.70 1.83 -8.94
CA LYS A 181 21.97 2.15 -7.70
C LYS A 181 20.71 1.30 -7.49
N HIS A 182 20.09 0.81 -8.57
CA HIS A 182 18.78 0.16 -8.52
C HIS A 182 18.77 -1.26 -9.11
N PHE A 183 19.77 -1.59 -9.91
CA PHE A 183 19.83 -2.82 -10.70
C PHE A 183 21.26 -3.34 -10.74
N GLN A 184 21.41 -4.65 -10.84
CA GLN A 184 22.73 -5.26 -10.99
C GLN A 184 23.18 -5.19 -12.46
N VAL A 185 24.05 -4.23 -12.77
CA VAL A 185 24.66 -4.08 -14.09
C VAL A 185 25.85 -5.03 -14.20
N THR A 186 25.91 -5.81 -15.28
CA THR A 186 27.01 -6.76 -15.53
C THR A 186 28.05 -6.19 -16.48
N LYS A 187 27.61 -5.50 -17.53
CA LYS A 187 28.47 -4.91 -18.55
C LYS A 187 27.94 -3.60 -19.08
N PHE A 188 28.82 -2.76 -19.59
CA PHE A 188 28.43 -1.58 -20.35
C PHE A 188 29.37 -1.35 -21.53
N CYS A 189 28.85 -0.70 -22.57
CA CYS A 189 29.60 -0.40 -23.79
C CYS A 189 29.22 1.00 -24.26
N THR A 190 30.20 1.86 -24.51
CA THR A 190 29.93 3.27 -24.77
C THR A 190 30.60 3.71 -26.06
N SER A 191 29.87 4.51 -26.85
CA SER A 191 30.41 5.15 -28.03
C SER A 191 29.59 6.39 -28.38
N HIS A 192 30.25 7.50 -28.69
CA HIS A 192 29.65 8.68 -29.33
C HIS A 192 28.32 9.18 -28.72
N GLY A 193 28.24 9.32 -27.39
CA GLY A 193 27.02 9.80 -26.71
C GLY A 193 25.90 8.76 -26.64
N GLN A 194 26.26 7.48 -26.78
CA GLN A 194 25.41 6.33 -26.56
C GLN A 194 26.09 5.37 -25.58
N THR A 195 25.29 4.74 -24.72
CA THR A 195 25.75 3.73 -23.76
C THR A 195 24.78 2.57 -23.78
N LEU A 196 25.31 1.37 -24.02
CA LEU A 196 24.61 0.11 -23.81
C LEU A 196 24.84 -0.35 -22.37
N VAL A 197 23.77 -0.78 -21.69
CA VAL A 197 23.82 -1.24 -20.30
C VAL A 197 23.19 -2.61 -20.22
N GLU A 198 23.99 -3.62 -19.90
CA GLU A 198 23.54 -5.01 -19.68
C GLU A 198 23.23 -5.24 -18.20
N PHE A 199 22.04 -5.78 -17.94
CA PHE A 199 21.60 -6.16 -16.61
C PHE A 199 21.80 -7.65 -16.38
N GLN A 200 22.07 -8.04 -15.13
CA GLN A 200 22.14 -9.45 -14.76
C GLN A 200 20.81 -10.16 -15.02
N ASN A 201 19.68 -9.51 -14.73
CA ASN A 201 18.34 -10.04 -14.90
C ASN A 201 17.60 -9.34 -16.07
N PRO A 202 17.04 -10.09 -17.06
CA PRO A 202 16.26 -9.50 -18.15
C PRO A 202 15.06 -8.67 -17.67
N ALA A 203 14.46 -9.01 -16.53
CA ALA A 203 13.34 -8.26 -15.98
C ALA A 203 13.72 -6.81 -15.62
N ASP A 204 14.98 -6.55 -15.28
CA ASP A 204 15.45 -5.20 -14.95
C ASP A 204 15.56 -4.33 -16.20
N ALA A 205 15.99 -4.90 -17.33
CA ALA A 205 15.96 -4.21 -18.61
C ALA A 205 14.53 -3.79 -18.98
N ILE A 206 13.54 -4.67 -18.78
CA ILE A 206 12.11 -4.38 -19.03
C ILE A 206 11.63 -3.24 -18.11
N ARG A 207 11.92 -3.30 -16.81
CA ARG A 207 11.54 -2.24 -15.86
C ARG A 207 12.14 -0.89 -16.23
N VAL A 208 13.37 -0.86 -16.72
CA VAL A 208 14.00 0.38 -17.20
C VAL A 208 13.31 0.90 -18.46
N LEU A 209 12.96 0.02 -19.39
CA LEU A 209 12.22 0.39 -20.60
C LEU A 209 10.82 0.94 -20.28
N GLU A 210 10.12 0.35 -19.33
CA GLU A 210 8.78 0.80 -18.87
C GLU A 210 8.84 2.19 -18.22
N ARG A 211 9.92 2.50 -17.49
CA ARG A 211 10.16 3.85 -16.95
C ARG A 211 10.42 4.88 -18.05
N GLY A 212 10.93 4.43 -19.20
CA GLY A 212 11.13 5.25 -20.38
C GLY A 212 12.25 6.28 -20.25
N ASN A 213 12.11 7.35 -21.04
CA ASN A 213 13.11 8.41 -21.13
C ASN A 213 13.17 9.24 -19.84
N PHE A 214 14.33 9.80 -19.52
CA PHE A 214 14.49 10.67 -18.36
C PHE A 214 15.33 11.90 -18.66
N ASN A 215 15.11 12.98 -17.91
CA ASN A 215 15.93 14.18 -18.01
C ASN A 215 17.17 14.08 -17.12
N TRP A 216 18.32 14.42 -17.69
CA TRP A 216 19.59 14.51 -16.99
C TRP A 216 20.45 15.64 -17.55
N ALA A 217 21.01 16.48 -16.67
CA ALA A 217 21.82 17.64 -17.06
C ALA A 217 21.18 18.52 -18.16
N GLY A 218 19.86 18.73 -18.07
CA GLY A 218 19.10 19.51 -19.06
C GLY A 218 18.86 18.80 -20.40
N ARG A 219 19.22 17.51 -20.54
CA ARG A 219 19.02 16.70 -21.74
C ARG A 219 18.00 15.60 -21.48
N ASN A 220 17.17 15.32 -22.48
CA ASN A 220 16.27 14.16 -22.45
C ASN A 220 17.05 12.92 -22.95
N ILE A 221 17.44 12.05 -22.02
CA ILE A 221 18.13 10.80 -22.30
C ILE A 221 17.10 9.77 -22.78
N ARG A 222 17.34 9.25 -23.98
CA ARG A 222 16.42 8.34 -24.65
C ARG A 222 16.80 6.90 -24.35
N ILE A 223 15.84 6.12 -23.85
CA ILE A 223 16.02 4.72 -23.47
C ILE A 223 15.26 3.83 -24.46
N LYS A 224 15.95 2.85 -25.02
CA LYS A 224 15.39 1.85 -25.95
C LYS A 224 15.98 0.47 -25.67
N GLY A 225 15.33 -0.59 -26.12
CA GLY A 225 15.94 -1.92 -26.13
C GLY A 225 17.08 -1.97 -27.14
N MET A 226 18.13 -2.76 -26.87
CA MET A 226 19.20 -2.99 -27.84
C MET A 226 18.65 -3.76 -29.06
N PRO A 227 18.78 -3.22 -30.28
CA PRO A 227 18.41 -3.96 -31.49
C PRO A 227 19.27 -5.21 -31.68
N GLN A 228 18.71 -6.26 -32.28
CA GLN A 228 19.49 -7.44 -32.66
C GLN A 228 20.54 -7.07 -33.71
N GLY A 229 21.80 -7.49 -33.50
CA GLY A 229 22.91 -7.15 -34.40
C GLY A 229 23.36 -5.70 -34.32
N PHE A 230 23.04 -4.98 -33.23
CA PHE A 230 23.48 -3.61 -33.04
C PHE A 230 25.01 -3.49 -33.07
N THR A 231 25.50 -2.55 -33.87
CA THR A 231 26.89 -2.07 -33.87
C THR A 231 26.86 -0.56 -33.71
N PHE A 232 27.87 0.02 -33.07
CA PHE A 232 28.04 1.46 -33.18
C PHE A 232 28.40 1.80 -34.62
N ASP A 233 27.69 2.76 -35.20
CA ASP A 233 27.98 3.23 -36.55
C ASP A 233 29.45 3.63 -36.61
N LYS A 234 30.22 2.98 -37.48
CA LYS A 234 31.54 3.45 -37.85
C LYS A 234 31.30 4.76 -38.60
N LYS A 235 31.47 5.90 -37.92
CA LYS A 235 31.66 7.15 -38.65
C LYS A 235 32.97 6.99 -39.43
N GLU A 236 32.85 6.92 -40.75
CA GLU A 236 33.96 7.17 -41.69
C GLU A 236 34.62 8.53 -41.41
#